data_AF-A0A3S0UC52-F1
#
_entry.id   AF-A0A3S0UC52-F1
#
_cell.length_a   1.000
_cell.length_b   1.000
_cell.length_c   1.000
_cell.angle_alpha   90.00
_cell.angle_beta   90.00
_cell.angle_gamma   90.00
#
_symmetry.space_group_name_H-M   'P 1'
#
loop_
_entity.id
_entity.type
_entity.pdbx_description
1 polymer ?
#
loop_
_entity_poly.entity_id
_entity_poly.type
_entity_poly.pdbx_seq_one_letter_code
_entity_poly.pdbx_strand_id
1 'polypeptide(L)'
;MGKQFGWGRFLLIALPVSILTFILDVVFHKTAGPALFGNSYPATDYPQRPLAEIMDLFPFLGFTYVLQLTMLCFLFLRLYPGRGLGKAAWWGIWGGLFVVIPNMQFFVAVAHTTWTMLIIQMIEAITFCILAACLFEIAYRPKSYSQDSAATTSASVPVSSVG
;
A
#
# COMPACT_ATOMS: atom_id res chain seq x y z
N MET A 1 -22.73 -16.72 -16.63
CA MET A 1 -21.38 -17.07 -16.15
C MET A 1 -20.67 -15.79 -15.72
N GLY A 2 -20.29 -15.67 -14.44
CA GLY A 2 -19.55 -14.50 -13.96
C GLY A 2 -18.18 -14.40 -14.65
N LYS A 3 -17.75 -13.19 -15.01
CA LYS A 3 -16.40 -12.97 -15.55
C LYS A 3 -15.37 -13.53 -14.56
N GLN A 4 -14.48 -14.40 -15.04
CA GLN A 4 -13.37 -14.91 -14.23
C GLN A 4 -12.48 -13.75 -13.78
N PHE A 5 -12.01 -13.81 -12.53
CA PHE A 5 -11.10 -12.80 -12.00
C PHE A 5 -9.74 -12.94 -12.69
N GLY A 6 -9.20 -11.83 -13.19
CA GLY A 6 -7.94 -11.79 -13.93
C GLY A 6 -6.70 -11.94 -13.03
N TRP A 7 -6.53 -13.11 -12.41
CA TRP A 7 -5.44 -13.42 -11.47
C TRP A 7 -4.05 -13.10 -12.02
N GLY A 8 -3.78 -13.44 -13.28
CA GLY A 8 -2.49 -13.16 -13.90
C GLY A 8 -2.17 -11.67 -13.91
N ARG A 9 -3.10 -10.84 -14.40
CA ARG A 9 -2.94 -9.37 -14.40
C ARG A 9 -2.81 -8.82 -12.99
N PHE A 10 -3.60 -9.33 -12.05
CA PHE A 10 -3.53 -8.91 -10.65
C PHE A 10 -2.15 -9.17 -10.06
N LEU A 11 -1.64 -10.40 -10.15
CA LEU A 11 -0.34 -10.77 -9.58
C LEU A 11 0.82 -10.04 -10.26
N LEU A 12 0.76 -9.88 -11.59
CA LEU A 12 1.78 -9.14 -12.37
C LEU A 12 1.92 -7.68 -11.93
N ILE A 13 0.92 -7.09 -11.28
CA ILE A 13 0.93 -5.70 -10.84
C ILE A 13 1.10 -5.61 -9.31
N ALA A 14 0.38 -6.42 -8.55
CA ALA A 14 0.40 -6.38 -7.09
C ALA A 14 1.76 -6.83 -6.53
N LEU A 15 2.40 -7.86 -7.12
CA LEU A 15 3.68 -8.36 -6.62
C LEU A 15 4.81 -7.32 -6.78
N PRO A 16 5.03 -6.70 -7.97
CA PRO A 16 6.05 -5.67 -8.10
C PRO A 16 5.81 -4.46 -7.19
N VAL A 17 4.55 -4.02 -7.03
CA VAL A 17 4.22 -2.93 -6.11
C VAL A 17 4.59 -3.31 -4.68
N SER A 18 4.22 -4.52 -4.23
CA SER A 18 4.52 -4.98 -2.88
C SER A 18 6.02 -5.14 -2.62
N ILE A 19 6.77 -5.67 -3.59
CA ILE A 19 8.23 -5.81 -3.52
C ILE A 19 8.90 -4.44 -3.48
N LEU A 20 8.46 -3.50 -4.33
CA LEU A 20 8.98 -2.14 -4.32
C LEU A 20 8.75 -1.46 -2.97
N THR A 21 7.53 -1.56 -2.42
CA THR A 21 7.23 -1.00 -1.11
C THR A 21 8.09 -1.61 0.00
N PHE A 22 8.30 -2.93 -0.01
CA PHE A 22 9.22 -3.60 0.93
C PHE A 22 10.66 -3.06 0.82
N ILE A 23 11.18 -2.88 -0.39
CA ILE A 23 12.52 -2.31 -0.60
C ILE A 23 12.59 -0.89 -0.04
N LEU A 24 11.56 -0.08 -0.29
CA LEU A 24 11.50 1.31 0.20
C LEU A 24 11.45 1.38 1.73
N ASP A 25 10.72 0.48 2.38
CA ASP A 25 10.67 0.35 3.83
C ASP A 25 12.06 0.00 4.42
N VAL A 26 12.72 -1.02 3.86
CA VAL A 26 14.10 -1.39 4.25
C VAL A 26 15.06 -0.21 4.07
N VAL A 27 14.94 0.54 2.96
CA VAL A 27 15.75 1.74 2.71
C VAL A 27 15.43 2.85 3.72
N PHE A 28 14.15 3.04 4.08
CA PHE A 28 13.74 4.02 5.07
C PHE A 28 14.40 3.71 6.43
N HIS A 29 14.30 2.48 6.92
CA HIS A 29 14.90 2.11 8.20
C HIS A 29 16.43 2.19 8.20
N LYS A 30 17.08 1.95 7.05
CA LYS A 30 18.53 2.05 6.92
C LYS A 30 19.03 3.49 6.79
N THR A 31 18.25 4.38 6.19
CA THR A 31 18.74 5.71 5.76
C THR A 31 17.85 6.85 6.23
N ALA A 32 16.61 6.93 5.75
CA ALA A 32 15.74 8.07 5.98
C ALA A 32 15.29 8.22 7.44
N GLY A 33 14.96 7.12 8.12
CA GLY A 33 14.57 7.14 9.53
C GLY A 33 15.64 7.78 10.42
N PRO A 34 16.88 7.25 10.43
CA PRO A 34 17.99 7.86 11.17
C PRO A 34 18.28 9.31 10.76
N ALA A 35 18.21 9.63 9.46
CA ALA A 35 18.47 10.99 8.97
C ALA A 35 17.39 12.00 9.41
N LEU A 36 16.12 11.60 9.43
CA LEU A 36 14.98 12.46 9.75
C LEU A 36 14.74 12.60 11.24
N PHE A 37 15.02 11.56 12.03
CA PHE A 37 14.66 11.50 13.44
C PHE A 37 15.86 11.39 14.40
N GLY A 38 17.08 11.31 13.86
CA GLY A 38 18.33 11.30 14.63
C GLY A 38 18.32 10.20 15.69
N ASN A 39 18.69 10.57 16.92
CA ASN A 39 18.76 9.65 18.06
C ASN A 39 17.38 9.14 18.54
N SER A 40 16.27 9.61 17.95
CA SER A 40 14.93 9.10 18.24
C SER A 40 14.56 7.87 17.41
N TYR A 41 15.34 7.53 16.37
CA TYR A 41 15.07 6.39 15.50
C TYR A 41 16.34 5.68 14.97
N PRO A 42 16.60 4.41 15.36
CA PRO A 42 15.92 3.69 16.43
C PRO A 42 16.20 4.35 17.80
N ALA A 43 15.39 4.01 18.81
CA ALA A 43 15.65 4.47 20.18
C ALA A 43 17.01 3.98 20.68
N THR A 44 17.64 4.75 21.57
CA THR A 44 18.88 4.33 22.24
C THR A 44 18.66 3.00 22.96
N ASP A 45 19.58 2.05 22.75
CA ASP A 45 19.54 0.69 23.30
C ASP A 45 18.32 -0.16 22.86
N TYR A 46 17.64 0.22 21.78
CA TYR A 46 16.61 -0.61 21.19
C TYR A 46 17.19 -1.99 20.81
N PRO A 47 16.63 -3.10 21.31
CA PRO A 47 17.19 -4.42 21.10
C PRO A 47 17.11 -4.80 19.62
N GLN A 48 18.26 -4.93 18.99
CA GLN A 48 18.40 -5.43 17.64
C GLN A 48 19.17 -6.74 17.62
N ARG A 49 18.70 -7.67 16.79
CA ARG A 49 19.45 -8.89 16.50
C ARG A 49 20.75 -8.53 15.77
N PRO A 50 21.83 -9.33 15.94
CA PRO A 50 22.99 -9.25 15.08
C PRO A 50 22.58 -9.36 13.60
N LEU A 51 23.27 -8.64 12.72
CA LEU A 51 22.92 -8.59 11.29
C LEU A 51 22.84 -9.99 10.66
N ALA A 52 23.73 -10.92 11.05
CA ALA A 52 23.72 -12.29 10.56
C ALA A 52 22.39 -13.00 10.84
N GLU A 53 21.86 -12.89 12.07
CA GLU A 53 20.57 -13.48 12.44
C GLU A 53 19.39 -12.80 11.72
N ILE A 54 19.50 -11.49 11.46
CA ILE A 54 18.48 -10.77 10.66
C ILE A 54 18.43 -11.33 9.24
N MET A 55 19.59 -11.58 8.63
CA MET A 55 19.68 -12.09 7.26
C MET A 55 19.04 -13.47 7.09
N ASP A 56 19.13 -14.34 8.11
CA ASP A 56 18.48 -15.65 8.09
C ASP A 56 16.94 -15.54 8.12
N LEU A 57 16.41 -14.51 8.78
CA LEU A 57 14.96 -14.26 8.89
C LEU A 57 14.41 -13.34 7.79
N PHE A 58 15.29 -12.68 7.04
CA PHE A 58 14.93 -11.70 6.02
C PHE A 58 14.02 -12.26 4.91
N PRO A 59 14.20 -13.51 4.43
CA PRO A 59 13.26 -14.11 3.46
C PRO A 59 11.84 -14.25 4.01
N PHE A 60 11.70 -14.60 5.29
CA PHE A 60 10.39 -14.72 5.93
C PHE A 60 9.73 -13.35 6.06
N LEU A 61 10.48 -12.33 6.50
CA LEU A 61 10.02 -10.94 6.56
C LEU A 61 9.55 -10.46 5.17
N GLY A 62 10.38 -10.65 4.14
CA GLY A 62 10.03 -10.27 2.77
C GLY A 62 8.77 -10.99 2.27
N PHE A 63 8.64 -12.29 2.55
CA PHE A 63 7.46 -13.07 2.16
C PHE A 63 6.18 -12.56 2.82
N THR A 64 6.17 -12.37 4.15
CA THR A 64 4.98 -11.92 4.86
C THR A 64 4.59 -10.51 4.47
N TYR A 65 5.57 -9.62 4.25
CA TYR A 65 5.34 -8.26 3.78
C TYR A 65 4.70 -8.23 2.38
N VAL A 66 5.26 -8.99 1.43
CA VAL A 66 4.72 -9.09 0.07
C VAL A 66 3.32 -9.69 0.08
N LEU A 67 3.08 -10.72 0.87
CA LEU A 67 1.77 -11.34 1.02
C LEU A 67 0.76 -10.32 1.56
N GLN A 68 1.11 -9.59 2.62
CA GLN A 68 0.24 -8.63 3.28
C GLN A 68 -0.14 -7.46 2.36
N LEU A 69 0.81 -6.88 1.62
CA LEU A 69 0.51 -5.82 0.65
C LEU A 69 -0.24 -6.33 -0.58
N THR A 70 0.02 -7.56 -1.02
CA THR A 70 -0.76 -8.19 -2.08
C THR A 70 -2.21 -8.38 -1.62
N MET A 71 -2.43 -8.81 -0.38
CA MET A 71 -3.77 -8.89 0.22
C MET A 71 -4.43 -7.51 0.34
N LEU A 72 -3.70 -6.46 0.75
CA LEU A 72 -4.20 -5.09 0.77
C LEU A 72 -4.72 -4.66 -0.62
N CYS A 73 -3.96 -4.95 -1.68
CA CYS A 73 -4.36 -4.65 -3.06
C CYS A 73 -5.55 -5.51 -3.52
N PHE A 74 -5.59 -6.78 -3.16
CA PHE A 74 -6.70 -7.66 -3.47
C PHE A 74 -8.00 -7.18 -2.82
N LEU A 75 -7.95 -6.85 -1.54
CA LEU A 75 -9.10 -6.35 -0.78
C LEU A 75 -9.55 -4.98 -1.29
N PHE A 76 -8.63 -4.12 -1.77
CA PHE A 76 -9.01 -2.88 -2.45
C PHE A 76 -9.89 -3.13 -3.68
N LEU A 77 -9.62 -4.19 -4.45
CA LEU A 77 -10.46 -4.54 -5.61
C LEU A 77 -11.81 -5.14 -5.22
N ARG A 78 -11.88 -5.83 -4.08
CA ARG A 78 -13.02 -6.67 -3.73
C ARG A 78 -14.00 -6.00 -2.79
N LEU A 79 -13.49 -5.22 -1.84
CA LEU A 79 -14.29 -4.66 -0.75
C LEU A 79 -14.51 -3.16 -0.92
N TYR A 80 -13.58 -2.46 -1.58
CA TYR A 80 -13.66 -1.00 -1.64
C TYR A 80 -14.52 -0.55 -2.84
N PRO A 81 -15.59 0.24 -2.61
CA PRO A 81 -16.59 0.52 -3.64
C PRO A 81 -16.12 1.54 -4.69
N GLY A 82 -15.08 2.33 -4.39
CA GLY A 82 -14.58 3.39 -5.25
C GLY A 82 -13.25 3.08 -5.92
N ARG A 83 -13.03 3.63 -7.12
CA ARG A 83 -11.73 3.62 -7.83
C ARG A 83 -11.16 5.04 -7.96
N GLY A 84 -9.92 5.16 -8.43
CA GLY A 84 -9.19 6.43 -8.56
C GLY A 84 -8.25 6.73 -7.39
N LEU A 85 -7.31 7.66 -7.61
CA LEU A 85 -6.21 7.94 -6.69
C LEU A 85 -6.65 8.37 -5.29
N GLY A 86 -7.62 9.28 -5.17
CA GLY A 86 -8.10 9.72 -3.86
C GLY A 86 -8.75 8.58 -3.06
N LYS A 87 -9.42 7.65 -3.75
CA LYS A 87 -10.03 6.46 -3.14
C LYS A 87 -8.98 5.41 -2.78
N ALA A 88 -7.95 5.24 -3.61
CA ALA A 88 -6.81 4.39 -3.31
C ALA A 88 -6.02 4.90 -2.09
N ALA A 89 -5.76 6.21 -2.01
CA ALA A 89 -5.11 6.82 -0.86
C ALA A 89 -5.94 6.62 0.42
N TRP A 90 -7.25 6.85 0.36
CA TRP A 90 -8.14 6.61 1.49
C TRP A 90 -8.18 5.13 1.91
N TRP A 91 -8.18 4.21 0.96
CA TRP A 91 -8.03 2.78 1.26
C TRP A 91 -6.67 2.48 1.90
N GLY A 92 -5.58 3.08 1.42
CA GLY A 92 -4.26 2.93 2.04
C GLY A 92 -4.22 3.41 3.48
N ILE A 93 -4.96 4.48 3.82
CA ILE A 93 -5.12 4.92 5.22
C ILE A 93 -5.88 3.86 6.03
N TRP A 94 -7.10 3.51 5.63
CA TRP A 94 -7.95 2.61 6.43
C TRP A 94 -7.47 1.16 6.43
N GLY A 95 -7.19 0.62 5.25
CA GLY A 95 -6.60 -0.71 5.10
C GLY A 95 -5.21 -0.78 5.74
N GLY A 96 -4.42 0.30 5.66
CA GLY A 96 -3.14 0.43 6.36
C GLY A 96 -3.28 0.36 7.88
N LEU A 97 -4.30 1.00 8.47
CA LEU A 97 -4.56 0.87 9.91
C LEU A 97 -4.79 -0.59 10.32
N PHE A 98 -5.56 -1.37 9.55
CA PHE A 98 -5.78 -2.79 9.83
C PHE A 98 -4.52 -3.65 9.66
N VAL A 99 -3.61 -3.23 8.79
CA VAL A 99 -2.29 -3.87 8.60
C VAL A 99 -1.35 -3.54 9.76
N VAL A 100 -1.35 -2.28 10.20
CA VAL A 100 -0.34 -1.72 11.10
C VAL A 100 -0.69 -1.95 12.56
N ILE A 101 -1.96 -1.82 12.97
CA ILE A 101 -2.35 -1.95 14.39
C ILE A 101 -1.92 -3.29 14.98
N PRO A 102 -2.19 -4.46 14.35
CA PRO A 102 -1.73 -5.74 14.90
C PRO A 102 -0.21 -5.84 14.98
N ASN A 103 0.52 -5.26 14.01
CA ASN A 103 1.98 -5.23 14.05
C ASN A 103 2.50 -4.40 15.24
N MET A 104 1.91 -3.22 15.45
CA MET A 104 2.27 -2.31 16.54
C MET A 104 2.00 -2.87 17.94
N GLN A 105 1.01 -3.76 18.08
CA GLN A 105 0.74 -4.45 19.35
C GLN A 105 1.94 -5.27 19.84
N PHE A 106 2.70 -5.90 18.94
CA PHE A 106 3.87 -6.71 19.32
C PHE A 106 5.04 -5.86 19.81
N PHE A 107 5.21 -4.66 19.26
CA PHE A 107 6.30 -3.76 19.64
C PHE A 107 6.18 -3.22 21.07
N VAL A 108 4.97 -3.18 21.64
CA VAL A 108 4.76 -2.78 23.05
C VAL A 108 5.45 -3.73 24.03
N ALA A 109 5.59 -5.00 23.67
CA ALA A 109 6.28 -6.00 24.49
C ALA A 109 7.81 -5.98 24.32
N VAL A 110 8.33 -5.22 23.35
CA VAL A 110 9.76 -5.12 23.09
C VAL A 110 10.37 -4.10 24.02
N ALA A 111 11.45 -4.48 24.73
CA ALA A 111 12.17 -3.60 25.63
C ALA A 111 12.66 -2.34 24.88
N HIS A 112 12.65 -1.19 25.55
CA HIS A 112 13.13 0.09 25.01
C HIS A 112 12.38 0.61 23.76
N THR A 113 11.26 0.00 23.37
CA THR A 113 10.32 0.62 22.42
C THR A 113 9.77 1.91 23.03
N THR A 114 9.99 3.04 22.37
CA THR A 114 9.47 4.34 22.79
C THR A 114 8.18 4.69 22.04
N TRP A 115 7.35 5.55 22.65
CA TRP A 115 6.16 6.11 21.98
C TRP A 115 6.52 6.84 20.68
N THR A 116 7.64 7.55 20.66
CA THR A 116 8.13 8.23 19.46
C THR A 116 8.40 7.23 18.33
N MET A 117 9.08 6.13 18.62
CA MET A 117 9.40 5.11 17.62
C MET A 117 8.13 4.42 17.09
N LEU A 118 7.18 4.10 17.98
CA LEU A 118 5.88 3.55 17.60
C LEU A 118 5.10 4.49 16.67
N ILE A 119 5.06 5.79 17.01
CA ILE A 119 4.37 6.79 16.18
C ILE A 119 5.04 6.90 14.81
N ILE A 120 6.37 6.94 14.76
CA ILE A 120 7.14 7.00 13.50
C ILE A 120 6.81 5.79 12.63
N GLN A 121 6.94 4.57 13.16
CA GLN A 121 6.67 3.33 12.42
C GLN A 121 5.20 3.22 12.00
N MET A 122 4.27 3.68 12.83
CA MET A 122 2.86 3.68 12.46
C MET A 122 2.58 4.63 11.29
N ILE A 123 3.09 5.86 11.35
CA ILE A 123 2.93 6.84 10.28
C ILE A 123 3.58 6.34 8.99
N GLU A 124 4.82 5.86 9.09
CA GLU A 124 5.59 5.36 7.96
C GLU A 124 4.91 4.16 7.29
N ALA A 125 4.51 3.14 8.06
CA ALA A 125 3.83 1.98 7.50
C ALA A 125 2.48 2.34 6.84
N ILE A 126 1.72 3.30 7.40
CA ILE A 126 0.50 3.82 6.77
C ILE A 126 0.86 4.58 5.48
N THR A 127 1.89 5.41 5.48
CA THR A 127 2.38 6.11 4.28
C THR A 127 2.75 5.12 3.18
N PHE A 128 3.40 4.01 3.50
CA PHE A 128 3.70 2.95 2.53
C PHE A 128 2.47 2.20 2.04
N CYS A 129 1.46 1.99 2.89
CA CYS A 129 0.17 1.43 2.46
C CYS A 129 -0.57 2.37 1.48
N ILE A 130 -0.54 3.68 1.72
CA ILE A 130 -1.05 4.71 0.81
C ILE A 130 -0.29 4.65 -0.52
N LEU A 131 1.04 4.63 -0.47
CA LEU A 131 1.88 4.56 -1.66
C LEU A 131 1.59 3.29 -2.46
N ALA A 132 1.55 2.13 -1.81
CA ALA A 132 1.25 0.85 -2.45
C ALA A 132 -0.14 0.85 -3.11
N ALA A 133 -1.17 1.30 -2.40
CA ALA A 133 -2.52 1.38 -2.95
C ALA A 133 -2.61 2.32 -4.16
N CYS A 134 -1.94 3.48 -4.10
CA CYS A 134 -1.90 4.44 -5.20
C CYS A 134 -1.13 3.91 -6.41
N LEU A 135 0.07 3.34 -6.22
CA LEU A 135 0.86 2.74 -7.29
C LEU A 135 0.11 1.58 -7.95
N PHE A 136 -0.53 0.74 -7.13
CA PHE A 136 -1.38 -0.34 -7.61
C PHE A 136 -2.54 0.22 -8.42
N GLU A 137 -3.27 1.23 -7.95
CA GLU A 137 -4.37 1.84 -8.72
C GLU A 137 -3.89 2.40 -10.06
N ILE A 138 -2.76 3.11 -10.10
CA ILE A 138 -2.19 3.68 -11.33
C ILE A 138 -1.91 2.56 -12.34
N ALA A 139 -1.22 1.50 -11.91
CA ALA A 139 -0.81 0.41 -12.78
C ALA A 139 -1.96 -0.52 -13.16
N TYR A 140 -2.90 -0.76 -12.24
CA TYR A 140 -3.99 -1.72 -12.40
C TYR A 140 -5.20 -1.12 -13.13
N ARG A 141 -5.40 0.21 -13.12
CA ARG A 141 -6.53 0.83 -13.80
C ARG A 141 -6.51 0.50 -15.30
N PRO A 142 -7.64 0.07 -15.91
CA PRO A 142 -7.71 -0.13 -17.36
C PRO A 142 -7.39 1.18 -18.08
N LYS A 143 -6.45 1.16 -19.03
CA LYS A 143 -6.03 2.37 -19.77
C LYS A 143 -7.08 2.91 -20.76
N SER A 144 -8.29 2.35 -20.83
CA SER A 144 -9.34 2.81 -21.77
C SER A 144 -10.75 2.62 -21.22
N TYR A 145 -11.26 3.66 -20.54
CA TYR A 145 -12.68 4.06 -20.53
C TYR A 145 -12.76 5.57 -20.22
N SER A 146 -11.88 6.36 -20.83
CA SER A 146 -11.86 7.83 -20.70
C SER A 146 -12.00 8.55 -22.04
N GLN A 147 -12.44 7.86 -23.10
CA GLN A 147 -12.70 8.48 -24.40
C GLN A 147 -14.12 8.27 -24.96
N ASP A 148 -14.88 7.26 -24.54
CA ASP A 148 -16.22 7.02 -25.14
C ASP A 148 -17.39 7.72 -24.42
N SER A 149 -17.25 8.09 -23.15
CA SER A 149 -18.35 8.74 -22.40
C SER A 149 -18.53 10.23 -22.71
N ALA A 150 -17.62 10.85 -23.48
CA ALA A 150 -17.76 12.23 -23.94
C ALA A 150 -18.31 12.34 -25.37
N ALA A 151 -18.35 11.24 -26.14
CA ALA A 151 -18.78 11.24 -27.54
C ALA A 151 -20.27 10.86 -27.72
N THR A 152 -20.91 10.24 -26.72
CA THR A 152 -22.31 9.75 -26.86
C THR A 152 -23.36 10.76 -26.41
N THR A 153 -23.00 11.87 -25.77
CA THR A 153 -23.98 12.84 -25.23
C THR A 153 -24.23 14.05 -26.15
N SER A 154 -23.49 14.17 -27.25
CA SER A 154 -23.57 15.31 -28.19
C SER A 154 -24.25 14.99 -29.52
N ALA A 155 -24.75 13.77 -29.72
CA ALA A 155 -25.33 13.34 -30.99
C ALA A 155 -26.67 12.63 -30.84
N SER A 156 -27.70 13.32 -30.34
CA SER A 156 -29.11 13.04 -30.72
C SER A 156 -30.10 14.00 -30.04
N VAL A 157 -30.29 15.18 -30.62
CA VAL A 157 -31.62 15.84 -30.59
C VAL A 157 -31.86 16.43 -31.99
N PRO A 158 -32.53 15.70 -32.90
CA PRO A 158 -33.14 16.35 -34.04
C PRO A 158 -34.38 17.10 -33.52
N VAL A 159 -34.31 18.42 -33.49
CA VAL A 159 -35.49 19.27 -33.28
C VAL A 159 -36.36 19.14 -34.54
N SER A 160 -37.46 18.39 -34.44
CA SER A 160 -38.48 18.38 -35.48
C SER A 160 -39.21 19.72 -35.45
N SER A 161 -39.01 20.54 -36.49
CA SER A 161 -39.88 21.67 -36.80
C SER A 161 -41.29 21.16 -37.12
N VAL A 162 -42.30 21.62 -36.38
CA VAL A 162 -43.70 21.46 -36.76
C VAL A 162 -44.32 22.85 -36.86
N GLY A 163 -44.78 23.10 -38.10
CA GLY A 163 -45.81 24.03 -38.59
C GLY A 163 -46.42 25.06 -37.65
#